data_AF-A0A7W9S5S0-F1
#
_entry.id   AF-A0A7W9S5S0-F1
#
_cell.length_a   1.000
_cell.length_b   1.000
_cell.length_c   1.000
_cell.angle_alpha   90.00
_cell.angle_beta   90.00
_cell.angle_gamma   90.00
#
_symmetry.space_group_name_H-M   'P 1'
#
loop_
_entity.id
_entity.type
_entity.pdbx_description
1 polymer ?
#
loop_
_entity_poly.entity_id
_entity_poly.type
_entity_poly.pdbx_seq_one_letter_code
_entity_poly.pdbx_strand_id
1 'polypeptide(L)'
;MANPNLRHLRLFLVTVDSGSVTQAAMSQNVTQSAATQALKRVEEAFDARLFDRTSRGVFPTDLARMLAQRVRRALDIMDRACESVSPRLRLTATAAQLRGLVAASQAESLSLGARKLGVAQPTVHRAIVHLESEVGRSLFRRTQYGSTPTRIGQLIAQAAQLAFAELRQAEMELAEAGSRGEMRIMVGAMPLSRTSVLPEAISRFQEACPKVDIRVHEGPYASLLAGLRRGELDLLLGALRPPALMEGMRQERLFEDELAVVCGPEHPFAKAGTVEIAALAASRWVVALPDTPARRQFDAFLSALGPSATGALVETGSQMLMRELLLAGPYLGCISRLQVRGDIDKGVLVRLAFDVHDSRREIGITTRDDWHPTRSQAVFLDTVRAVSQKFGR
;
A
#
# COMPACT_ATOMS: atom_id res chain seq x y z
N MET A 1 -3.93 3.66 -17.47
CA MET A 1 -2.72 4.33 -16.97
C MET A 1 -2.05 5.05 -18.12
N ALA A 2 -1.88 6.35 -17.95
CA ALA A 2 -1.05 7.19 -18.79
C ALA A 2 0.34 6.55 -18.90
N ASN A 3 0.87 6.49 -20.12
CA ASN A 3 2.22 6.00 -20.36
C ASN A 3 3.08 7.09 -20.99
N PRO A 4 3.25 8.24 -20.30
CA PRO A 4 4.01 9.33 -20.85
C PRO A 4 5.51 8.97 -20.87
N ASN A 5 6.17 9.34 -21.96
CA ASN A 5 7.62 9.25 -22.07
C ASN A 5 8.27 10.23 -21.08
N LEU A 6 9.26 9.79 -20.31
CA LEU A 6 9.97 10.64 -19.34
C LEU A 6 10.54 11.92 -19.98
N ARG A 7 10.98 11.86 -21.24
CA ARG A 7 11.44 13.06 -21.99
C ARG A 7 10.30 14.04 -22.28
N HIS A 8 9.11 13.54 -22.60
CA HIS A 8 7.94 14.41 -22.79
C HIS A 8 7.52 15.06 -21.46
N LEU A 9 7.62 14.33 -20.35
CA LEU A 9 7.35 14.86 -19.00
C LEU A 9 8.35 15.96 -18.61
N ARG A 10 9.64 15.79 -18.92
CA ARG A 10 10.65 16.84 -18.71
C ARG A 10 10.36 18.08 -19.54
N LEU A 11 10.08 17.91 -20.82
CA LEU A 11 9.70 19.02 -21.71
C LEU A 11 8.44 19.73 -21.20
N PHE A 12 7.44 18.97 -20.72
CA PHE A 12 6.24 19.50 -20.10
C PHE A 12 6.57 20.41 -18.91
N LEU A 13 7.40 19.96 -17.97
CA LEU A 13 7.82 20.79 -16.83
C LEU A 13 8.50 22.08 -17.28
N VAL A 14 9.46 21.99 -18.22
CA VAL A 14 10.15 23.19 -18.72
C VAL A 14 9.17 24.15 -19.40
N THR A 15 8.15 23.63 -20.11
CA THR A 15 7.13 24.46 -20.75
C THR A 15 6.24 25.15 -19.70
N VAL A 16 5.87 24.45 -18.62
CA VAL A 16 5.12 25.04 -17.50
C VAL A 16 5.93 26.14 -16.82
N ASP A 17 7.22 25.91 -16.58
CA ASP A 17 8.08 26.84 -15.85
C ASP A 17 8.48 28.07 -16.69
N SER A 18 8.67 27.90 -18.01
CA SER A 18 9.08 28.99 -18.92
C SER A 18 7.92 29.73 -19.61
N GLY A 19 6.72 29.14 -19.67
CA GLY A 19 5.61 29.65 -20.47
C GLY A 19 5.88 29.69 -21.99
N SER A 20 6.90 28.98 -22.47
CA SER A 20 7.32 29.02 -23.88
C SER A 20 7.74 27.66 -24.41
N VAL A 21 6.99 27.17 -25.41
CA VAL A 21 7.30 25.91 -26.10
C VAL A 21 8.63 26.02 -26.86
N THR A 22 8.96 27.18 -27.41
CA THR A 22 10.21 27.41 -28.13
C THR A 22 11.41 27.34 -27.20
N GLN A 23 11.35 28.00 -26.04
CA GLN A 23 12.42 27.92 -25.04
C GLN A 23 12.57 26.51 -24.48
N ALA A 24 11.46 25.83 -24.21
CA ALA A 24 11.49 24.44 -23.78
C ALA A 24 12.15 23.53 -24.83
N ALA A 25 11.81 23.69 -26.11
CA ALA A 25 12.40 22.93 -27.21
C ALA A 25 13.92 23.13 -27.30
N MET A 26 14.39 24.38 -27.23
CA MET A 26 15.82 24.72 -27.23
C MET A 26 16.55 24.09 -26.03
N SER A 27 16.01 24.23 -24.81
CA SER A 27 16.63 23.68 -23.60
C SER A 27 16.74 22.15 -23.60
N GLN A 28 15.84 21.47 -24.32
CA GLN A 28 15.81 20.01 -24.43
C GLN A 28 16.47 19.50 -25.72
N ASN A 29 17.10 20.39 -26.51
CA ASN A 29 17.74 20.08 -27.78
C ASN A 29 16.83 19.33 -28.76
N VAL A 30 15.57 19.78 -28.89
CA VAL A 30 14.59 19.25 -29.84
C VAL A 30 14.01 20.37 -30.71
N THR A 31 13.41 20.02 -31.84
CA THR A 31 12.71 21.00 -32.67
C THR A 31 11.42 21.46 -32.00
N GLN A 32 10.97 22.68 -32.31
CA GLN A 32 9.70 23.20 -31.78
C GLN A 32 8.49 22.34 -32.19
N SER A 33 8.50 21.76 -33.40
CA SER A 33 7.44 20.85 -33.85
C SER A 33 7.44 19.54 -33.04
N ALA A 34 8.61 18.97 -32.76
CA ALA A 34 8.73 17.80 -31.90
C ALA A 34 8.30 18.10 -30.46
N ALA A 35 8.64 19.28 -29.94
CA ALA A 35 8.19 19.73 -28.62
C ALA A 35 6.65 19.84 -28.55
N THR A 36 6.04 20.44 -29.56
CA THR A 36 4.58 20.57 -29.66
C THR A 36 3.89 19.20 -29.69
N GLN A 37 4.42 18.25 -30.46
CA GLN A 37 3.91 16.88 -30.49
C GLN A 37 4.10 16.14 -29.17
N ALA A 38 5.24 16.34 -28.49
CA ALA A 38 5.51 15.75 -27.19
C ALA A 38 4.52 16.25 -26.12
N LEU A 39 4.24 17.56 -26.08
CA LEU A 39 3.23 18.14 -25.19
C LEU A 39 1.84 17.60 -25.47
N LYS A 40 1.46 17.49 -26.75
CA LYS A 40 0.18 16.88 -27.15
C LYS A 40 0.06 15.43 -26.64
N ARG A 41 1.13 14.64 -26.73
CA ARG A 41 1.15 13.28 -26.18
C ARG A 41 1.03 13.24 -24.65
N VAL A 42 1.45 14.28 -23.93
CA VAL A 42 1.23 14.39 -22.48
C VAL A 42 -0.25 14.69 -22.22
N GLU A 43 -0.84 15.64 -22.94
CA GLU A 43 -2.29 15.94 -22.87
C GLU A 43 -3.15 14.70 -23.16
N GLU A 44 -2.81 13.94 -24.22
CA GLU A 44 -3.47 12.68 -24.58
C GLU A 44 -3.28 11.60 -23.51
N ALA A 45 -2.09 11.50 -22.90
CA ALA A 45 -1.81 10.47 -21.90
C ALA A 45 -2.61 10.69 -20.61
N PHE A 46 -2.83 11.96 -20.21
CA PHE A 46 -3.55 12.33 -18.99
C PHE A 46 -5.01 12.75 -19.24
N ASP A 47 -5.49 12.69 -20.49
CA ASP A 47 -6.82 13.14 -20.91
C ASP A 47 -7.19 14.52 -20.34
N ALA A 48 -6.27 15.47 -20.49
CA ALA A 48 -6.38 16.81 -19.92
C ALA A 48 -5.84 17.86 -20.88
N ARG A 49 -6.55 18.99 -20.98
CA ARG A 49 -6.04 20.19 -21.66
C ARG A 49 -5.12 20.93 -20.70
N LEU A 50 -3.82 20.86 -20.97
CA LEU A 50 -2.78 21.36 -20.07
C LEU A 50 -2.35 22.77 -20.45
N PHE A 51 -2.53 23.18 -21.71
CA PHE A 51 -2.14 24.51 -22.14
C PHE A 51 -3.23 25.24 -22.92
N ASP A 52 -3.32 26.54 -22.67
CA ASP A 52 -4.06 27.48 -23.49
C ASP A 52 -3.13 28.14 -24.50
N ARG A 53 -3.49 27.98 -25.78
CA ARG A 53 -2.76 28.61 -26.89
C ARG A 53 -3.44 29.92 -27.24
N THR A 54 -2.70 31.01 -27.10
CA THR A 54 -3.15 32.36 -27.48
C THR A 54 -2.16 32.97 -28.48
N SER A 55 -2.54 34.08 -29.10
CA SER A 55 -1.62 34.86 -29.96
C SER A 55 -0.38 35.37 -29.22
N ARG A 56 -0.41 35.40 -27.88
CA ARG A 56 0.68 35.88 -27.01
C ARG A 56 1.57 34.75 -26.47
N GLY A 57 1.24 33.49 -26.73
CA GLY A 57 2.04 32.36 -26.26
C GLY A 57 1.21 31.18 -25.74
N VAL A 58 1.87 30.33 -24.96
CA VAL A 58 1.33 29.07 -24.42
C VAL A 58 1.31 29.15 -22.90
N PHE A 59 0.12 29.14 -22.31
CA PHE A 59 -0.05 29.34 -20.88
C PHE A 59 -0.52 28.05 -20.19
N PRO A 60 0.08 27.65 -19.05
CA PRO A 60 -0.34 26.46 -18.33
C PRO A 60 -1.71 26.69 -17.64
N THR A 61 -2.63 25.75 -17.85
CA THR A 61 -3.91 25.69 -17.14
C THR A 61 -3.70 25.29 -15.67
N ASP A 62 -4.75 25.37 -14.86
CA ASP A 62 -4.68 24.88 -13.47
C ASP A 62 -4.39 23.37 -13.42
N LEU A 63 -4.95 22.59 -14.36
CA LEU A 63 -4.64 21.16 -14.52
C LEU A 63 -3.16 20.93 -14.82
N ALA A 64 -2.53 21.78 -15.64
CA ALA A 64 -1.08 21.69 -15.85
C ALA A 64 -0.26 21.98 -14.61
N ARG A 65 -0.67 22.95 -13.79
CA ARG A 65 0.05 23.24 -12.54
C ARG A 65 -0.09 22.07 -11.54
N MET A 66 -1.27 21.48 -11.43
CA MET A 66 -1.50 20.27 -10.63
C MET A 66 -0.62 19.11 -11.12
N LEU A 67 -0.67 18.80 -12.42
CA LEU A 67 0.15 17.74 -13.01
C LEU A 67 1.65 18.01 -12.84
N ALA A 68 2.10 19.26 -12.98
CA ALA A 68 3.50 19.62 -12.83
C ALA A 68 4.05 19.32 -11.43
N GLN A 69 3.26 19.50 -10.37
CA GLN A 69 3.66 19.14 -9.01
C GLN A 69 3.96 17.64 -8.89
N ARG A 70 3.07 16.79 -9.39
CA ARG A 70 3.23 15.32 -9.35
C ARG A 70 4.34 14.82 -10.27
N VAL A 71 4.43 15.37 -11.48
CA VAL A 71 5.49 15.02 -12.44
C VAL A 71 6.87 15.38 -11.91
N ARG A 72 7.02 16.56 -11.28
CA ARG A 72 8.29 16.97 -10.65
C ARG A 72 8.70 15.96 -9.57
N ARG A 73 7.79 15.60 -8.66
CA ARG A 73 8.05 14.58 -7.63
C ARG A 73 8.43 13.22 -8.23
N ALA A 74 7.70 12.75 -9.24
CA ALA A 74 7.98 11.49 -9.92
C ALA A 74 9.40 11.48 -10.55
N LEU A 75 9.76 12.57 -11.23
CA LEU A 75 11.09 12.72 -11.82
C LEU A 75 12.16 12.88 -10.76
N ASP A 76 11.93 13.59 -9.66
CA ASP A 76 12.91 13.75 -8.57
C ASP A 76 13.23 12.43 -7.86
N ILE A 77 12.24 11.55 -7.69
CA ILE A 77 12.44 10.20 -7.16
C ILE A 77 13.31 9.38 -8.12
N MET A 78 12.97 9.42 -9.41
CA MET A 78 13.70 8.67 -10.42
C MET A 78 15.13 9.20 -10.63
N ASP A 79 15.29 10.52 -10.63
CA ASP A 79 16.55 11.22 -10.90
C ASP A 79 17.56 10.93 -9.78
N ARG A 80 17.15 11.01 -8.51
CA ARG A 80 17.99 10.64 -7.37
C ARG A 80 18.50 9.21 -7.46
N ALA A 81 17.62 8.26 -7.82
CA ALA A 81 17.99 6.87 -7.98
C ALA A 81 18.95 6.65 -9.16
N CYS A 82 18.65 7.26 -10.32
CA CYS A 82 19.52 7.22 -11.49
C CYS A 82 20.90 7.82 -11.19
N GLU A 83 20.97 9.02 -10.61
CA GLU A 83 22.23 9.74 -10.34
C GLU A 83 23.11 8.99 -9.33
N SER A 84 22.51 8.29 -8.36
CA SER A 84 23.25 7.44 -7.41
C SER A 84 23.95 6.23 -8.06
N VAL A 85 23.58 5.89 -9.29
CA VAL A 85 24.06 4.69 -10.01
C VAL A 85 24.82 5.07 -11.29
N SER A 86 24.17 5.82 -12.18
CA SER A 86 24.72 6.34 -13.45
C SER A 86 23.93 7.60 -13.86
N PRO A 87 24.58 8.78 -13.88
CA PRO A 87 23.93 10.03 -14.31
C PRO A 87 23.33 9.96 -15.72
N ARG A 88 23.88 9.13 -16.62
CA ARG A 88 23.38 8.97 -17.99
C ARG A 88 21.97 8.36 -18.01
N LEU A 89 21.68 7.47 -17.06
CA LEU A 89 20.41 6.76 -16.97
C LEU A 89 19.21 7.72 -16.85
N ARG A 90 19.42 8.89 -16.24
CA ARG A 90 18.44 9.98 -16.13
C ARG A 90 17.91 10.44 -17.51
N LEU A 91 18.76 10.37 -18.54
CA LEU A 91 18.49 10.86 -19.89
C LEU A 91 18.12 9.75 -20.88
N THR A 92 18.58 8.52 -20.63
CA THR A 92 18.45 7.39 -21.54
C THR A 92 17.35 6.41 -21.15
N ALA A 93 17.02 6.29 -19.86
CA ALA A 93 15.97 5.38 -19.40
C ALA A 93 14.60 5.79 -19.94
N THR A 94 13.86 4.80 -20.44
CA THR A 94 12.49 4.96 -20.90
C THR A 94 11.50 4.35 -19.91
N ALA A 95 10.27 4.88 -19.88
CA ALA A 95 9.20 4.32 -19.03
C ALA A 95 8.93 2.84 -19.33
N ALA A 96 9.08 2.41 -20.60
CA ALA A 96 8.93 1.01 -20.99
C ALA A 96 10.02 0.11 -20.39
N GLN A 97 11.28 0.55 -20.43
CA GLN A 97 12.39 -0.19 -19.83
C GLN A 97 12.25 -0.29 -18.31
N LEU A 98 11.89 0.83 -17.65
CA LEU A 98 11.66 0.87 -16.22
C LEU A 98 10.50 -0.04 -15.79
N ARG A 99 9.40 -0.11 -16.57
CA ARG A 99 8.34 -1.09 -16.32
C ARG A 99 8.80 -2.52 -16.49
N GLY A 100 9.62 -2.80 -17.52
CA GLY A 100 10.24 -4.11 -17.72
C GLY A 100 11.07 -4.54 -16.51
N LEU A 101 11.93 -3.65 -16.02
CA LEU A 101 12.71 -3.84 -14.81
C LEU A 101 11.80 -4.11 -13.60
N VAL A 102 10.80 -3.25 -13.36
CA VAL A 102 9.84 -3.38 -12.26
C VAL A 102 9.13 -4.72 -12.28
N ALA A 103 8.57 -5.12 -13.42
CA ALA A 103 7.83 -6.37 -13.54
C ALA A 103 8.72 -7.59 -13.33
N ALA A 104 9.94 -7.58 -13.88
CA ALA A 104 10.92 -8.64 -13.69
C ALA A 104 11.41 -8.73 -12.23
N SER A 105 11.66 -7.60 -11.57
CA SER A 105 12.09 -7.55 -10.17
C SER A 105 11.01 -8.08 -9.23
N GLN A 106 9.74 -7.72 -9.46
CA GLN A 106 8.61 -8.21 -8.64
C GLN A 106 8.36 -9.70 -8.79
N ALA A 107 8.57 -10.24 -10.00
CA ALA A 107 8.33 -11.65 -10.28
C ALA A 107 9.57 -12.55 -10.04
N GLU A 108 10.71 -11.95 -9.68
CA GLU A 108 12.03 -12.60 -9.61
C GLU A 108 12.33 -13.50 -10.84
N SER A 109 11.80 -13.07 -11.99
CA SER A 109 11.78 -13.83 -13.23
C SER A 109 11.49 -12.93 -14.41
N LEU A 110 12.38 -12.96 -15.40
CA LEU A 110 12.22 -12.23 -16.66
C LEU A 110 10.97 -12.70 -17.43
N SER A 111 10.75 -14.01 -17.45
CA SER A 111 9.63 -14.63 -18.17
C SER A 111 8.29 -14.28 -17.54
N LEU A 112 8.17 -14.40 -16.21
CA LEU A 112 6.95 -14.03 -15.50
C LEU A 112 6.70 -12.52 -15.55
N GLY A 113 7.75 -11.71 -15.45
CA GLY A 113 7.65 -10.25 -15.62
C GLY A 113 7.12 -9.86 -17.00
N ALA A 114 7.61 -10.51 -18.07
CA ALA A 114 7.12 -10.28 -19.43
C ALA A 114 5.65 -10.70 -19.60
N ARG A 115 5.25 -11.86 -19.05
CA ARG A 115 3.86 -12.31 -19.03
C ARG A 115 2.95 -11.31 -18.31
N LYS A 116 3.36 -10.79 -17.14
CA LYS A 116 2.62 -9.77 -16.38
C LYS A 116 2.43 -8.47 -17.17
N LEU A 117 3.38 -8.13 -18.03
CA LEU A 117 3.30 -6.96 -18.92
C LEU A 117 2.58 -7.24 -20.25
N GLY A 118 2.21 -8.48 -20.55
CA GLY A 118 1.60 -8.85 -21.82
C GLY A 118 2.54 -8.71 -23.02
N VAL A 119 3.86 -8.85 -22.82
CA VAL A 119 4.87 -8.73 -23.88
C VAL A 119 5.71 -10.01 -23.99
N ALA A 120 6.39 -10.18 -25.13
CA ALA A 120 7.33 -11.28 -25.31
C ALA A 120 8.55 -11.12 -24.36
N GLN A 121 9.03 -12.23 -23.79
CA GLN A 121 10.20 -12.24 -22.90
C GLN A 121 11.45 -11.53 -23.47
N PRO A 122 11.81 -11.67 -24.76
CA PRO A 122 12.94 -10.95 -25.33
C PRO A 122 12.82 -9.42 -25.25
N THR A 123 11.60 -8.87 -25.16
CA THR A 123 11.39 -7.42 -24.97
C THR A 123 11.86 -6.95 -23.60
N VAL A 124 11.51 -7.68 -22.53
CA VAL A 124 11.96 -7.37 -21.17
C VAL A 124 13.46 -7.62 -21.03
N HIS A 125 13.98 -8.71 -21.60
CA HIS A 125 15.42 -8.98 -21.60
C HIS A 125 16.22 -7.87 -22.28
N ARG A 126 15.84 -7.43 -23.49
CA ARG A 126 16.51 -6.32 -24.18
C ARG A 126 16.44 -5.01 -23.41
N ALA A 127 15.31 -4.74 -22.77
CA ALA A 127 15.16 -3.56 -21.92
C ALA A 127 16.17 -3.57 -20.76
N ILE A 128 16.32 -4.69 -20.07
CA ILE A 128 17.25 -4.83 -18.94
C ILE A 128 18.69 -4.75 -19.41
N VAL A 129 19.07 -5.47 -20.48
CA VAL A 129 20.43 -5.41 -21.05
C VAL A 129 20.82 -3.97 -21.43
N HIS A 130 19.89 -3.20 -21.99
CA HIS A 130 20.17 -1.81 -22.31
C HIS A 130 20.36 -0.93 -21.06
N LEU A 131 19.53 -1.12 -20.03
CA LEU A 131 19.73 -0.43 -18.75
C LEU A 131 21.08 -0.83 -18.12
N GLU A 132 21.46 -2.11 -18.19
CA GLU A 132 22.76 -2.61 -17.71
C GLU A 132 23.93 -2.00 -18.47
N SER A 133 23.83 -1.80 -19.80
CA SER A 133 24.88 -1.14 -20.58
C SER A 133 25.06 0.33 -20.22
N GLU A 134 23.97 1.03 -19.89
CA GLU A 134 24.02 2.45 -19.46
C GLU A 134 24.53 2.60 -18.02
N VAL A 135 24.30 1.59 -17.18
CA VAL A 135 24.78 1.52 -15.79
C VAL A 135 26.21 0.97 -15.69
N GLY A 136 26.64 0.15 -16.65
CA GLY A 136 27.92 -0.56 -16.63
C GLY A 136 27.99 -1.70 -15.62
N ARG A 137 26.85 -2.12 -15.04
CA ARG A 137 26.76 -3.18 -14.01
C ARG A 137 25.50 -4.00 -14.19
N SER A 138 25.54 -5.26 -13.78
CA SER A 138 24.36 -6.14 -13.83
C SER A 138 23.28 -5.68 -12.84
N LEU A 139 22.05 -5.54 -13.34
CA LEU A 139 20.84 -5.26 -12.59
C LEU A 139 20.17 -6.54 -12.12
N PHE A 140 20.49 -7.67 -12.75
CA PHE A 140 20.05 -9.00 -12.32
C PHE A 140 21.21 -9.98 -12.19
N ARG A 141 21.02 -10.98 -11.32
CA ARG A 141 21.90 -12.14 -11.21
C ARG A 141 21.10 -13.41 -11.45
N ARG A 142 21.71 -14.35 -12.18
CA ARG A 142 21.13 -15.68 -12.38
C ARG A 142 21.23 -16.48 -11.08
N THR A 143 20.16 -17.19 -10.77
CA THR A 143 20.09 -18.15 -9.67
C THR A 143 19.57 -19.48 -10.22
N GLN A 144 19.70 -20.55 -9.44
CA GLN A 144 19.16 -21.86 -9.78
C GLN A 144 17.61 -21.86 -9.97
N TYR A 145 16.91 -20.86 -9.43
CA TYR A 145 15.45 -20.72 -9.50
C TYR A 145 14.98 -19.62 -10.45
N GLY A 146 15.88 -18.90 -11.12
CA GLY A 146 15.52 -17.82 -12.03
C GLY A 146 16.50 -16.65 -12.05
N SER A 147 15.97 -15.43 -11.94
CA SER A 147 16.75 -14.20 -12.07
C SER A 147 16.35 -13.22 -10.99
N THR A 148 17.22 -13.01 -10.02
CA THR A 148 16.95 -12.08 -8.90
C THR A 148 17.59 -10.73 -9.17
N PRO A 149 16.92 -9.61 -8.85
CA PRO A 149 17.53 -8.28 -8.98
C PRO A 149 18.75 -8.16 -8.05
N THR A 150 19.78 -7.45 -8.52
CA THR A 150 20.90 -7.01 -7.67
C THR A 150 20.44 -5.84 -6.78
N ARG A 151 21.25 -5.43 -5.80
CA ARG A 151 20.93 -4.26 -4.95
C ARG A 151 20.61 -3.00 -5.77
N ILE A 152 21.31 -2.79 -6.87
CA ILE A 152 21.10 -1.66 -7.77
C ILE A 152 19.83 -1.85 -8.62
N GLY A 153 19.61 -3.07 -9.13
CA GLY A 153 18.36 -3.41 -9.81
C GLY A 153 17.15 -3.15 -8.91
N GLN A 154 17.22 -3.56 -7.64
CA GLN A 154 16.19 -3.33 -6.63
C GLN A 154 15.95 -1.82 -6.39
N LEU A 155 17.04 -1.05 -6.24
CA LEU A 155 16.97 0.40 -6.00
C LEU A 155 16.29 1.14 -7.15
N ILE A 156 16.70 0.88 -8.40
CA ILE A 156 16.10 1.51 -9.59
C ILE A 156 14.65 1.06 -9.78
N ALA A 157 14.36 -0.23 -9.57
CA ALA A 157 13.00 -0.76 -9.66
C ALA A 157 12.06 -0.12 -8.63
N GLN A 158 12.52 0.03 -7.39
CA GLN A 158 11.73 0.68 -6.34
C GLN A 158 11.47 2.16 -6.66
N ALA A 159 12.49 2.90 -7.10
CA ALA A 159 12.32 4.29 -7.50
C ALA A 159 11.35 4.45 -8.67
N ALA A 160 11.44 3.56 -9.68
CA ALA A 160 10.50 3.55 -10.80
C ALA A 160 9.06 3.26 -10.37
N GLN A 161 8.85 2.33 -9.44
CA GLN A 161 7.51 2.04 -8.89
C GLN A 161 6.91 3.26 -8.19
N LEU A 162 7.71 3.95 -7.37
CA LEU A 162 7.30 5.16 -6.66
C LEU A 162 7.03 6.32 -7.62
N ALA A 163 7.87 6.52 -8.63
CA ALA A 163 7.64 7.51 -9.68
C ALA A 163 6.33 7.22 -10.43
N PHE A 164 6.06 5.97 -10.78
CA PHE A 164 4.79 5.59 -11.39
C PHE A 164 3.60 5.73 -10.43
N ALA A 165 3.80 5.56 -9.13
CA ALA A 165 2.78 5.83 -8.13
C ALA A 165 2.41 7.31 -8.10
N GLU A 166 3.38 8.23 -8.11
CA GLU A 166 3.11 9.68 -8.20
C GLU A 166 2.35 10.05 -9.48
N LEU A 167 2.66 9.43 -10.63
CA LEU A 167 1.90 9.66 -11.87
C LEU A 167 0.46 9.13 -11.77
N ARG A 168 0.21 8.01 -11.06
CA ARG A 168 -1.16 7.55 -10.76
C ARG A 168 -1.90 8.52 -9.85
N GLN A 169 -1.23 9.11 -8.85
CA GLN A 169 -1.85 10.16 -8.02
C GLN A 169 -2.21 11.38 -8.88
N ALA A 170 -1.39 11.74 -9.86
CA ALA A 170 -1.70 12.81 -10.81
C ALA A 170 -2.95 12.50 -11.65
N GLU A 171 -3.07 11.27 -12.17
CA GLU A 171 -4.28 10.83 -12.88
C GLU A 171 -5.53 10.98 -12.00
N MET A 172 -5.43 10.60 -10.72
CA MET A 172 -6.52 10.73 -9.77
C MET A 172 -6.87 12.19 -9.48
N GLU A 173 -5.90 13.07 -9.26
CA GLU A 173 -6.15 14.50 -9.03
C GLU A 173 -6.78 15.20 -10.24
N LEU A 174 -6.35 14.85 -11.45
CA LEU A 174 -6.95 15.37 -12.68
C LEU A 174 -8.39 14.87 -12.82
N ALA A 175 -8.65 13.59 -12.53
CA ALA A 175 -10.00 13.02 -12.56
C ALA A 175 -10.93 13.71 -11.53
N GLU A 176 -10.43 14.02 -10.33
CA GLU A 176 -11.15 14.79 -9.31
C GLU A 176 -11.47 16.22 -9.76
N ALA A 177 -10.61 16.83 -10.58
CA ALA A 177 -10.78 18.18 -11.12
C ALA A 177 -11.67 18.26 -12.37
N GLY A 178 -12.23 17.13 -12.83
CA GLY A 178 -13.19 17.08 -13.94
C GLY A 178 -12.67 16.43 -15.23
N SER A 179 -11.42 15.94 -15.26
CA SER A 179 -10.97 15.02 -16.31
C SER A 179 -11.61 13.63 -16.13
N ARG A 180 -11.50 12.77 -17.15
CA ARG A 180 -11.91 11.36 -17.02
C ARG A 180 -10.74 10.54 -16.47
N GLY A 181 -11.04 9.58 -15.61
CA GLY A 181 -10.02 8.68 -15.07
C GLY A 181 -10.58 7.77 -13.98
N GLU A 182 -9.80 6.74 -13.65
CA GLU A 182 -10.08 5.90 -12.49
C GLU A 182 -9.68 6.67 -11.22
N MET A 183 -10.64 6.89 -10.32
CA MET A 183 -10.36 7.38 -8.96
C MET A 183 -10.43 6.19 -8.03
N ARG A 184 -9.27 5.72 -7.54
CA ARG A 184 -9.20 4.54 -6.68
C ARG A 184 -8.24 4.73 -5.53
N ILE A 185 -8.71 4.43 -4.31
CA ILE A 185 -7.90 4.40 -3.09
C ILE A 185 -7.50 2.96 -2.77
N MET A 186 -6.22 2.73 -2.52
CA MET A 186 -5.62 1.42 -2.25
C MET A 186 -5.31 1.27 -0.76
N VAL A 187 -6.09 0.43 -0.06
CA VAL A 187 -6.01 0.27 1.40
C VAL A 187 -5.48 -1.10 1.78
N GLY A 188 -4.38 -1.17 2.52
CA GLY A 188 -3.98 -2.39 3.23
C GLY A 188 -4.73 -2.52 4.54
N ALA A 189 -5.41 -3.63 4.77
CA ALA A 189 -6.26 -3.82 5.94
C ALA A 189 -5.77 -4.99 6.80
N MET A 190 -5.39 -4.68 8.04
CA MET A 190 -5.10 -5.69 9.07
C MET A 190 -6.40 -6.19 9.72
N PRO A 191 -6.39 -7.35 10.40
CA PRO A 191 -7.60 -8.04 10.82
C PRO A 191 -8.70 -7.21 11.48
N LEU A 192 -8.36 -6.47 12.54
CA LEU A 192 -9.29 -5.61 13.27
C LEU A 192 -9.95 -4.55 12.38
N SER A 193 -9.18 -3.92 11.49
CA SER A 193 -9.66 -2.81 10.67
C SER A 193 -10.82 -3.22 9.77
N ARG A 194 -10.83 -4.48 9.31
CA ARG A 194 -11.82 -5.04 8.38
C ARG A 194 -13.21 -5.20 9.01
N THR A 195 -13.29 -5.41 10.32
CA THR A 195 -14.57 -5.68 11.01
C THR A 195 -15.09 -4.51 11.83
N SER A 196 -14.26 -3.50 12.14
CA SER A 196 -14.61 -2.41 13.05
C SER A 196 -14.55 -1.02 12.41
N VAL A 197 -13.41 -0.66 11.79
CA VAL A 197 -13.17 0.71 11.31
C VAL A 197 -13.57 0.88 9.84
N LEU A 198 -13.08 0.01 8.95
CA LEU A 198 -13.24 0.16 7.50
C LEU A 198 -14.68 0.10 7.02
N PRO A 199 -15.57 -0.82 7.50
CA PRO A 199 -16.93 -0.89 6.99
C PRO A 199 -17.68 0.45 7.11
N GLU A 200 -17.58 1.07 8.28
CA GLU A 200 -18.24 2.36 8.52
C GLU A 200 -17.53 3.52 7.84
N ALA A 201 -16.19 3.53 7.83
CA ALA A 201 -15.42 4.57 7.14
C ALA A 201 -15.69 4.57 5.63
N ILE A 202 -15.76 3.39 5.00
CA ILE A 202 -16.09 3.23 3.58
C ILE A 202 -17.53 3.70 3.32
N SER A 203 -18.49 3.28 4.15
CA SER A 203 -19.89 3.70 4.00
C SER A 203 -20.04 5.22 4.02
N ARG A 204 -19.51 5.88 5.07
CA ARG A 204 -19.56 7.34 5.21
C ARG A 204 -18.79 8.07 4.10
N PHE A 205 -17.65 7.52 3.69
CA PHE A 205 -16.86 8.11 2.61
C PHE A 205 -17.58 8.05 1.26
N GLN A 206 -18.22 6.92 0.93
CA GLN A 206 -18.91 6.77 -0.35
C GLN A 206 -20.15 7.66 -0.47
N GLU A 207 -20.76 8.07 0.65
CA GLU A 207 -21.80 9.11 0.65
C GLU A 207 -21.24 10.47 0.18
N ALA A 208 -20.03 10.82 0.62
CA ALA A 208 -19.37 12.08 0.24
C ALA A 208 -18.66 12.01 -1.12
N CYS A 209 -18.18 10.83 -1.52
CA CYS A 209 -17.32 10.61 -2.69
C CYS A 209 -17.77 9.35 -3.48
N PRO A 210 -18.99 9.35 -4.09
CA PRO A 210 -19.59 8.14 -4.66
C PRO A 210 -18.90 7.60 -5.92
N LYS A 211 -18.01 8.38 -6.53
CA LYS A 211 -17.29 8.00 -7.77
C LYS A 211 -15.89 7.42 -7.50
N VAL A 212 -15.48 7.34 -6.23
CA VAL A 212 -14.14 6.87 -5.87
C VAL A 212 -14.21 5.41 -5.43
N ASP A 213 -13.55 4.55 -6.18
CA ASP A 213 -13.38 3.14 -5.83
C ASP A 213 -12.48 3.00 -4.61
N ILE A 214 -12.78 2.04 -3.75
CA ILE A 214 -11.87 1.62 -2.68
C ILE A 214 -11.49 0.16 -2.93
N ARG A 215 -10.18 -0.12 -2.99
CA ARG A 215 -9.67 -1.49 -3.07
C ARG A 215 -8.93 -1.86 -1.79
N VAL A 216 -9.51 -2.80 -1.07
CA VAL A 216 -8.95 -3.35 0.17
C VAL A 216 -8.07 -4.55 -0.15
N HIS A 217 -6.84 -4.54 0.34
CA HIS A 217 -5.88 -5.63 0.26
C HIS A 217 -5.66 -6.22 1.64
N GLU A 218 -5.72 -7.53 1.71
CA GLU A 218 -5.55 -8.30 2.94
C GLU A 218 -4.35 -9.23 2.78
N GLY A 219 -3.65 -9.48 3.88
CA GLY A 219 -2.52 -10.40 3.87
C GLY A 219 -1.57 -10.20 5.06
N PRO A 220 -0.43 -10.89 5.03
CA PRO A 220 0.62 -10.71 6.03
C PRO A 220 1.11 -9.27 6.07
N TYR A 221 1.43 -8.78 7.27
CA TYR A 221 1.90 -7.41 7.47
C TYR A 221 3.11 -7.06 6.61
N ALA A 222 4.09 -7.98 6.51
CA ALA A 222 5.28 -7.77 5.69
C ALA A 222 4.95 -7.53 4.22
N SER A 223 3.96 -8.24 3.67
CA SER A 223 3.52 -8.10 2.28
C SER A 223 2.82 -6.76 2.05
N LEU A 224 1.93 -6.35 2.96
CA LEU A 224 1.23 -5.07 2.85
C LEU A 224 2.20 -3.88 3.04
N LEU A 225 3.11 -3.97 4.02
CA LEU A 225 4.15 -2.95 4.21
C LEU A 225 5.07 -2.85 2.99
N ALA A 226 5.42 -3.97 2.36
CA ALA A 226 6.18 -3.97 1.12
C ALA A 226 5.37 -3.32 -0.03
N GLY A 227 4.06 -3.56 -0.11
CA GLY A 227 3.17 -2.87 -1.05
C GLY A 227 3.14 -1.35 -0.84
N LEU A 228 3.07 -0.90 0.41
CA LEU A 228 3.16 0.52 0.78
C LEU A 228 4.52 1.12 0.35
N ARG A 229 5.64 0.44 0.64
CA ARG A 229 7.00 0.84 0.19
C ARG A 229 7.16 0.94 -1.32
N ARG A 230 6.35 0.21 -2.09
CA ARG A 230 6.34 0.22 -3.56
C ARG A 230 5.31 1.19 -4.14
N GLY A 231 4.52 1.87 -3.31
CA GLY A 231 3.42 2.74 -3.75
C GLY A 231 2.27 1.97 -4.43
N GLU A 232 2.12 0.68 -4.11
CA GLU A 232 0.98 -0.15 -4.53
C GLU A 232 -0.23 0.03 -3.61
N LEU A 233 0.03 0.41 -2.35
CA LEU A 233 -0.96 0.81 -1.36
C LEU A 233 -0.73 2.27 -1.00
N ASP A 234 -1.81 2.99 -0.73
CA ASP A 234 -1.78 4.39 -0.29
C ASP A 234 -1.62 4.47 1.23
N LEU A 235 -2.35 3.61 1.95
CA LEU A 235 -2.29 3.50 3.41
C LEU A 235 -2.47 2.05 3.89
N LEU A 236 -2.02 1.79 5.11
CA LEU A 236 -2.27 0.57 5.86
C LEU A 236 -3.00 0.93 7.15
N LEU A 237 -4.09 0.23 7.48
CA LEU A 237 -4.84 0.41 8.72
C LEU A 237 -4.75 -0.86 9.58
N GLY A 238 -4.26 -0.73 10.81
CA GLY A 238 -4.05 -1.88 11.68
C GLY A 238 -3.24 -1.65 12.94
N ALA A 239 -2.86 -2.74 13.59
CA ALA A 239 -1.96 -2.70 14.74
C ALA A 239 -0.61 -2.10 14.33
N LEU A 240 -0.21 -1.04 15.03
CA LEU A 240 1.08 -0.39 14.86
C LEU A 240 2.19 -1.33 15.35
N ARG A 241 3.35 -1.22 14.70
CA ARG A 241 4.53 -2.04 15.03
C ARG A 241 5.71 -1.11 15.27
N PRO A 242 6.17 -0.96 16.53
CA PRO A 242 7.36 -0.19 16.86
C PRO A 242 8.63 -0.79 16.22
N PRO A 243 9.65 0.04 15.93
CA PRO A 243 9.67 1.49 16.13
C PRO A 243 8.75 2.24 15.15
N ALA A 244 8.09 3.29 15.64
CA ALA A 244 7.13 4.08 14.85
C ALA A 244 7.75 4.75 13.60
N LEU A 245 9.06 4.99 13.65
CA LEU A 245 9.90 5.44 12.56
C LEU A 245 10.60 4.22 11.92
N MET A 246 9.89 3.50 11.07
CA MET A 246 10.56 2.66 10.08
C MET A 246 11.00 3.56 8.93
N GLU A 247 12.21 3.38 8.41
CA GLU A 247 12.76 4.23 7.34
C GLU A 247 11.76 4.43 6.18
N GLY A 248 11.34 5.68 5.99
CA GLY A 248 10.39 6.11 4.94
C GLY A 248 8.91 5.86 5.25
N MET A 249 8.53 5.48 6.47
CA MET A 249 7.14 5.23 6.89
C MET A 249 6.73 6.07 8.10
N ARG A 250 5.51 6.63 8.03
CA ARG A 250 4.85 7.35 9.11
C ARG A 250 3.80 6.48 9.75
N GLN A 251 3.78 6.41 11.08
CA GLN A 251 2.70 5.78 11.85
C GLN A 251 1.92 6.84 12.64
N GLU A 252 0.60 6.81 12.52
CA GLU A 252 -0.32 7.69 13.23
C GLU A 252 -1.23 6.84 14.13
N ARG A 253 -1.13 7.00 15.45
CA ARG A 253 -1.99 6.32 16.43
C ARG A 253 -3.41 6.88 16.36
N LEU A 254 -4.40 5.98 16.36
CA LEU A 254 -5.81 6.32 16.38
C LEU A 254 -6.47 5.95 17.72
N PHE A 255 -6.27 4.73 18.22
CA PHE A 255 -6.85 4.22 19.47
C PHE A 255 -6.09 3.00 20.00
N GLU A 256 -6.51 2.47 21.14
CA GLU A 256 -6.01 1.22 21.72
C GLU A 256 -7.03 0.09 21.59
N ASP A 257 -6.52 -1.12 21.38
CA ASP A 257 -7.28 -2.35 21.43
C ASP A 257 -6.60 -3.37 22.35
N GLU A 258 -7.34 -4.37 22.80
CA GLU A 258 -6.86 -5.42 23.70
C GLU A 258 -7.30 -6.80 23.20
N LEU A 259 -6.66 -7.86 23.71
CA LEU A 259 -7.10 -9.22 23.44
C LEU A 259 -8.19 -9.63 24.43
N ALA A 260 -9.12 -10.45 23.94
CA ALA A 260 -10.13 -11.11 24.74
C ALA A 260 -10.08 -12.61 24.51
N VAL A 261 -10.41 -13.37 25.56
CA VAL A 261 -10.69 -14.79 25.45
C VAL A 261 -12.16 -14.99 25.11
N VAL A 262 -12.44 -15.72 24.04
CA VAL A 262 -13.80 -15.96 23.53
C VAL A 262 -14.05 -17.44 23.27
N CYS A 263 -15.29 -17.86 23.35
CA CYS A 263 -15.73 -19.22 23.03
C CYS A 263 -17.13 -19.21 22.40
N GLY A 264 -17.60 -20.37 21.92
CA GLY A 264 -19.01 -20.55 21.57
C GLY A 264 -19.93 -20.53 22.80
N PRO A 265 -21.24 -20.28 22.62
CA PRO A 265 -22.21 -20.24 23.71
C PRO A 265 -22.39 -21.59 24.41
N GLU A 266 -22.14 -22.70 23.72
CA GLU A 266 -22.24 -24.05 24.27
C GLU A 266 -20.99 -24.50 25.06
N HIS A 267 -19.93 -23.67 25.09
CA HIS A 267 -18.69 -23.99 25.76
C HIS A 267 -18.89 -24.10 27.29
N PRO A 268 -18.26 -25.06 28.00
CA PRO A 268 -18.41 -25.22 29.45
C PRO A 268 -18.15 -23.92 30.24
N PHE A 269 -17.12 -23.16 29.88
CA PHE A 269 -16.83 -21.86 30.53
C PHE A 269 -17.88 -20.78 30.27
N ALA A 270 -18.62 -20.82 29.16
CA ALA A 270 -19.74 -19.90 28.95
C ALA A 270 -20.90 -20.21 29.90
N LYS A 271 -21.15 -21.48 30.21
CA LYS A 271 -22.24 -21.93 31.09
C LYS A 271 -21.91 -21.81 32.57
N ALA A 272 -20.66 -22.05 32.96
CA ALA A 272 -20.23 -22.06 34.36
C ALA A 272 -20.07 -20.65 34.97
N GLY A 273 -19.85 -19.62 34.17
CA GLY A 273 -19.69 -18.23 34.63
C GLY A 273 -18.36 -17.93 35.33
N THR A 274 -17.61 -18.94 35.78
CA THR A 274 -16.28 -18.83 36.39
C THR A 274 -15.25 -19.65 35.62
N VAL A 275 -14.02 -19.14 35.51
CA VAL A 275 -12.92 -19.78 34.77
C VAL A 275 -11.79 -20.17 35.73
N GLU A 276 -11.53 -21.48 35.87
CA GLU A 276 -10.37 -21.97 36.61
C GLU A 276 -9.10 -21.89 35.73
N ILE A 277 -8.02 -21.32 36.27
CA ILE A 277 -6.76 -21.09 35.54
C ILE A 277 -6.18 -22.38 34.95
N ALA A 278 -6.16 -23.47 35.72
CA ALA A 278 -5.63 -24.76 35.26
C ALA A 278 -6.43 -25.32 34.08
N ALA A 279 -7.76 -25.22 34.13
CA ALA A 279 -8.65 -25.66 33.05
C ALA A 279 -8.51 -24.77 31.80
N LEU A 280 -8.30 -23.46 31.99
CA LEU A 280 -8.04 -22.50 30.92
C LEU A 280 -6.74 -22.83 30.16
N ALA A 281 -5.66 -23.09 30.90
CA ALA A 281 -4.37 -23.45 30.31
C ALA A 281 -4.42 -24.77 29.51
N ALA A 282 -5.17 -25.77 30.00
CA ALA A 282 -5.33 -27.07 29.36
C ALA A 282 -6.33 -27.10 28.18
N SER A 283 -7.01 -25.99 27.90
CA SER A 283 -8.02 -25.90 26.83
C SER A 283 -7.43 -26.00 25.43
N ARG A 284 -8.27 -26.31 24.44
CA ARG A 284 -7.89 -26.25 23.02
C ARG A 284 -7.99 -24.82 22.53
N TRP A 285 -6.94 -24.31 21.90
CA TRP A 285 -6.86 -22.91 21.51
C TRP A 285 -6.90 -22.73 20.00
N VAL A 286 -7.56 -21.67 19.54
CA VAL A 286 -7.47 -21.16 18.18
C VAL A 286 -6.86 -19.75 18.26
N VAL A 287 -5.71 -19.55 17.65
CA VAL A 287 -4.91 -18.31 17.83
C VAL A 287 -4.34 -17.80 16.52
N ALA A 288 -3.82 -16.57 16.56
CA ALA A 288 -3.13 -15.97 15.43
C ALA A 288 -1.85 -16.72 15.04
N LEU A 289 -1.48 -16.61 13.77
CA LEU A 289 -0.23 -17.15 13.23
C LEU A 289 1.01 -16.62 14.00
N PRO A 290 2.13 -17.37 13.97
CA PRO A 290 3.43 -16.90 14.45
C PRO A 290 3.81 -15.51 13.91
N ASP A 291 4.69 -14.79 14.63
CA ASP A 291 5.21 -13.46 14.27
C ASP A 291 4.17 -12.32 14.18
N THR A 292 2.97 -12.56 14.69
CA THR A 292 1.95 -11.53 14.87
C THR A 292 1.98 -10.93 16.28
N PRO A 293 1.63 -9.64 16.47
CA PRO A 293 1.52 -9.05 17.80
C PRO A 293 0.55 -9.82 18.71
N ALA A 294 -0.60 -10.24 18.17
CA ALA A 294 -1.60 -11.00 18.92
C ALA A 294 -1.06 -12.35 19.39
N ARG A 295 -0.25 -13.04 18.57
CA ARG A 295 0.38 -14.29 18.97
C ARG A 295 1.39 -14.10 20.09
N ARG A 296 2.29 -13.11 19.99
CA ARG A 296 3.27 -12.83 21.06
C ARG A 296 2.58 -12.52 22.40
N GLN A 297 1.47 -11.78 22.35
CA GLN A 297 0.67 -11.49 23.54
C GLN A 297 -0.02 -12.75 24.08
N PHE A 298 -0.54 -13.62 23.21
CA PHE A 298 -1.09 -14.91 23.63
C PHE A 298 -0.03 -15.81 24.27
N ASP A 299 1.16 -15.91 23.70
CA ASP A 299 2.24 -16.74 24.25
C ASP A 299 2.68 -16.23 25.63
N ALA A 300 2.82 -14.91 25.79
CA ALA A 300 3.12 -14.28 27.08
C ALA A 300 2.01 -14.52 28.10
N PHE A 301 0.75 -14.38 27.67
CA PHE A 301 -0.42 -14.68 28.49
C PHE A 301 -0.44 -16.13 28.96
N LEU A 302 -0.23 -17.09 28.05
CA LEU A 302 -0.22 -18.52 28.37
C LEU A 302 0.94 -18.87 29.30
N SER A 303 2.12 -18.29 29.08
CA SER A 303 3.27 -18.45 29.96
C SER A 303 3.01 -17.94 31.38
N ALA A 304 2.21 -16.87 31.53
CA ALA A 304 1.84 -16.32 32.83
C ALA A 304 0.85 -17.21 33.61
N LEU A 305 0.13 -18.12 32.95
CA LEU A 305 -0.76 -19.08 33.60
C LEU A 305 -0.02 -20.24 34.29
N GLY A 306 1.30 -20.38 34.06
CA GLY A 306 2.16 -21.39 34.68
C GLY A 306 2.47 -22.60 33.77
N PRO A 307 3.26 -23.57 34.26
CA PRO A 307 3.79 -24.70 33.48
C PRO A 307 2.75 -25.78 33.12
N SER A 308 1.46 -25.50 33.31
CA SER A 308 0.37 -26.43 32.98
C SER A 308 0.44 -26.85 31.51
N ALA A 309 0.12 -28.11 31.22
CA ALA A 309 0.13 -28.65 29.86
C ALA A 309 -0.75 -27.77 28.95
N THR A 310 -0.13 -27.09 27.98
CA THR A 310 -0.85 -26.33 26.98
C THR A 310 -1.66 -27.30 26.12
N GLY A 311 -2.97 -27.12 26.07
CA GLY A 311 -3.81 -27.92 25.18
C GLY A 311 -3.45 -27.69 23.70
N ALA A 312 -4.06 -28.49 22.82
CA ALA A 312 -3.78 -28.44 21.39
C ALA A 312 -4.04 -27.03 20.80
N LEU A 313 -3.17 -26.60 19.91
CA LEU A 313 -3.23 -25.30 19.24
C LEU A 313 -3.65 -25.43 17.78
N VAL A 314 -4.59 -24.59 17.36
CA VAL A 314 -4.90 -24.32 15.96
C VAL A 314 -4.44 -22.91 15.64
N GLU A 315 -3.55 -22.75 14.67
CA GLU A 315 -2.99 -21.46 14.28
C GLU A 315 -3.62 -20.99 12.98
N THR A 316 -4.24 -19.80 12.98
CA THR A 316 -4.92 -19.28 11.78
C THR A 316 -4.99 -17.76 11.76
N GLY A 317 -4.88 -17.18 10.57
CA GLY A 317 -5.20 -15.77 10.31
C GLY A 317 -6.67 -15.54 9.93
N SER A 318 -7.46 -16.60 9.78
CA SER A 318 -8.86 -16.55 9.36
C SER A 318 -9.78 -16.45 10.57
N GLN A 319 -10.41 -15.28 10.73
CA GLN A 319 -11.45 -15.08 11.75
C GLN A 319 -12.66 -15.99 11.52
N MET A 320 -13.02 -16.25 10.26
CA MET A 320 -14.14 -17.13 9.94
C MET A 320 -13.86 -18.56 10.42
N LEU A 321 -12.67 -19.10 10.14
CA LEU A 321 -12.29 -20.43 10.62
C LEU A 321 -12.29 -20.50 12.15
N MET A 322 -11.73 -19.48 12.81
CA MET A 322 -11.77 -19.38 14.27
C MET A 322 -13.21 -19.44 14.78
N ARG A 323 -14.10 -18.59 14.28
CA ARG A 323 -15.51 -18.55 14.70
C ARG A 323 -16.18 -19.90 14.55
N GLU A 324 -16.07 -20.55 13.39
CA GLU A 324 -16.73 -21.85 13.17
C GLU A 324 -16.18 -22.94 14.12
N LEU A 325 -14.88 -22.95 14.42
CA LEU A 325 -14.32 -23.88 15.40
C LEU A 325 -14.84 -23.62 16.82
N LEU A 326 -14.91 -22.34 17.23
CA LEU A 326 -15.44 -21.96 18.55
C LEU A 326 -16.92 -22.35 18.71
N LEU A 327 -17.70 -22.29 17.64
CA LEU A 327 -19.10 -22.72 17.62
C LEU A 327 -19.27 -24.24 17.61
N ALA A 328 -18.39 -24.96 16.90
CA ALA A 328 -18.52 -26.39 16.69
C ALA A 328 -17.97 -27.26 17.84
N GLY A 329 -17.11 -26.71 18.71
CA GLY A 329 -16.43 -27.54 19.69
C GLY A 329 -15.86 -26.80 20.89
N PRO A 330 -15.18 -27.53 21.79
CA PRO A 330 -14.63 -26.99 23.04
C PRO A 330 -13.30 -26.26 22.78
N TYR A 331 -13.37 -25.22 21.95
CA TYR A 331 -12.23 -24.37 21.61
C TYR A 331 -12.37 -23.00 22.27
N LEU A 332 -11.23 -22.42 22.63
CA LEU A 332 -11.08 -21.04 23.04
C LEU A 332 -10.33 -20.24 21.99
N GLY A 333 -10.75 -19.00 21.79
CA GLY A 333 -10.09 -18.04 20.91
C GLY A 333 -9.40 -16.97 21.74
N CYS A 334 -8.19 -16.57 21.35
CA CYS A 334 -7.55 -15.35 21.85
C CYS A 334 -7.40 -14.36 20.68
N ILE A 335 -8.19 -13.30 20.69
CA ILE A 335 -8.38 -12.40 19.55
C ILE A 335 -8.67 -10.97 20.01
N SER A 336 -8.49 -9.99 19.13
CA SER A 336 -8.94 -8.62 19.35
C SER A 336 -10.39 -8.55 19.81
N ARG A 337 -10.62 -7.88 20.95
CA ARG A 337 -11.97 -7.62 21.46
C ARG A 337 -12.82 -6.86 20.45
N LEU A 338 -12.25 -5.83 19.81
CA LEU A 338 -12.97 -5.06 18.80
C LEU A 338 -13.24 -5.86 17.52
N GLN A 339 -12.36 -6.80 17.16
CA GLN A 339 -12.53 -7.60 15.95
C GLN A 339 -13.73 -8.56 16.01
N VAL A 340 -14.06 -9.06 17.20
CA VAL A 340 -15.20 -9.95 17.47
C VAL A 340 -16.35 -9.28 18.19
N ARG A 341 -16.33 -7.94 18.34
CA ARG A 341 -17.38 -7.17 19.01
C ARG A 341 -18.77 -7.50 18.47
N GLY A 342 -18.92 -7.48 17.14
CA GLY A 342 -20.21 -7.77 16.51
C GLY A 342 -20.71 -9.21 16.73
N ASP A 343 -19.79 -10.18 16.91
CA ASP A 343 -20.18 -11.56 17.24
C ASP A 343 -20.61 -11.67 18.71
N ILE A 344 -19.93 -10.95 19.61
CA ILE A 344 -20.30 -10.86 21.04
C ILE A 344 -21.65 -10.18 21.22
N ASP A 345 -21.87 -9.02 20.60
CA ASP A 345 -23.09 -8.23 20.75
C ASP A 345 -24.33 -8.99 20.22
N LYS A 346 -24.13 -9.93 19.28
CA LYS A 346 -25.17 -10.81 18.73
C LYS A 346 -25.31 -12.14 19.46
N GLY A 347 -24.50 -12.40 20.49
CA GLY A 347 -24.49 -13.68 21.22
C GLY A 347 -23.96 -14.86 20.43
N VAL A 348 -23.30 -14.62 19.28
CA VAL A 348 -22.66 -15.69 18.48
C VAL A 348 -21.43 -16.21 19.20
N LEU A 349 -20.65 -15.32 19.83
CA LEU A 349 -19.52 -15.69 20.68
C LEU A 349 -19.73 -15.13 22.08
N VAL A 350 -19.20 -15.83 23.08
CA VAL A 350 -19.21 -15.40 24.48
C VAL A 350 -17.80 -14.97 24.86
N ARG A 351 -17.67 -13.74 25.37
CA ARG A 351 -16.43 -13.28 26.01
C ARG A 351 -16.36 -13.86 27.41
N LEU A 352 -15.29 -14.57 27.72
CA LEU A 352 -15.04 -15.04 29.08
C LEU A 352 -14.67 -13.86 29.99
N ALA A 353 -15.07 -13.94 31.26
CA ALA A 353 -14.70 -12.96 32.30
C ALA A 353 -13.23 -13.20 32.74
N PHE A 354 -12.30 -13.06 31.79
CA PHE A 354 -10.89 -13.29 31.97
C PHE A 354 -10.08 -12.26 31.17
N ASP A 355 -9.28 -11.47 31.87
CA ASP A 355 -8.48 -10.41 31.25
C ASP A 355 -7.09 -10.91 30.82
N VAL A 356 -6.78 -10.71 29.55
CA VAL A 356 -5.45 -10.99 28.99
C VAL A 356 -4.53 -9.85 29.38
N HIS A 357 -3.67 -10.09 30.38
CA HIS A 357 -2.72 -9.12 30.88
C HIS A 357 -1.76 -8.64 29.77
N ASP A 358 -1.38 -7.37 29.80
CA ASP A 358 -0.45 -6.72 28.86
C ASP A 358 -0.81 -6.90 27.36
N SER A 359 -2.10 -7.04 27.06
CA SER A 359 -2.58 -7.26 25.69
C SER A 359 -2.90 -5.97 24.91
N ARG A 360 -2.69 -4.80 25.52
CA ARG A 360 -2.93 -3.51 24.87
C ARG A 360 -2.04 -3.33 23.65
N ARG A 361 -2.62 -2.78 22.59
CA ARG A 361 -1.91 -2.43 21.36
C ARG A 361 -2.47 -1.17 20.74
N GLU A 362 -1.57 -0.40 20.14
CA GLU A 362 -1.95 0.78 19.38
C GLU A 362 -2.45 0.36 18.00
N ILE A 363 -3.62 0.88 17.63
CA ILE A 363 -4.19 0.76 16.30
C ILE A 363 -4.04 2.10 15.61
N GLY A 364 -3.65 2.08 14.35
CA GLY A 364 -3.37 3.31 13.62
C GLY A 364 -3.22 3.16 12.12
N ILE A 365 -2.88 4.28 11.49
CA ILE A 365 -2.62 4.40 10.05
C ILE A 365 -1.11 4.37 9.84
N THR A 366 -0.64 3.56 8.90
CA THR A 366 0.74 3.63 8.38
C THR A 366 0.70 4.14 6.94
N THR A 367 1.49 5.16 6.64
CA THR A 367 1.69 5.68 5.28
C THR A 367 3.18 5.76 4.96
N ARG A 368 3.53 5.97 3.70
CA ARG A 368 4.86 6.49 3.35
C ARG A 368 5.03 7.90 3.91
N ASP A 369 6.23 8.26 4.36
CA ASP A 369 6.54 9.59 4.91
C ASP A 369 6.42 10.69 3.85
N ASP A 370 6.84 10.38 2.62
CA ASP A 370 6.83 11.26 1.47
C ASP A 370 5.54 11.16 0.65
N TRP A 371 4.53 10.37 1.08
CA TRP A 371 3.25 10.29 0.37
C TRP A 371 2.42 11.56 0.57
N HIS A 372 1.89 12.07 -0.54
CA HIS A 372 1.02 13.25 -0.56
C HIS A 372 -0.36 12.80 -1.00
N PRO A 373 -1.37 12.78 -0.11
CA PRO A 373 -2.71 12.33 -0.46
C PRO A 373 -3.36 13.28 -1.47
N THR A 374 -4.18 12.73 -2.38
CA THR A 374 -5.13 13.52 -3.17
C THR A 374 -6.25 14.06 -2.28
N ARG A 375 -7.16 14.87 -2.85
CA ARG A 375 -8.30 15.38 -2.09
C ARG A 375 -9.16 14.25 -1.55
N SER A 376 -9.53 13.27 -2.37
CA SER A 376 -10.40 12.16 -1.90
C SER A 376 -9.69 11.27 -0.89
N GLN A 377 -8.38 11.05 -1.04
CA GLN A 377 -7.59 10.30 -0.06
C GLN A 377 -7.54 11.04 1.29
N ALA A 378 -7.39 12.36 1.29
CA ALA A 378 -7.46 13.16 2.52
C ALA A 378 -8.83 13.05 3.21
N VAL A 379 -9.93 13.18 2.44
CA VAL A 379 -11.29 12.98 2.95
C VAL A 379 -11.48 11.57 3.53
N PHE A 380 -10.94 10.54 2.89
CA PHE A 380 -10.98 9.17 3.40
C PHE A 380 -10.22 9.02 4.72
N LEU A 381 -9.02 9.59 4.83
CA LEU A 381 -8.24 9.59 6.08
C LEU A 381 -8.99 10.30 7.21
N ASP A 382 -9.60 11.44 6.94
CA ASP A 382 -10.40 12.19 7.93
C ASP A 382 -11.64 11.41 8.36
N THR A 383 -12.28 10.70 7.42
CA THR A 383 -13.40 9.81 7.72
C THR A 383 -12.96 8.65 8.63
N VAL A 384 -11.81 8.03 8.35
CA VAL A 384 -11.22 6.97 9.19
C VAL A 384 -10.90 7.50 10.59
N ARG A 385 -10.32 8.69 10.71
CA ARG A 385 -10.06 9.34 12.01
C ARG A 385 -11.34 9.58 12.78
N ALA A 386 -12.37 10.15 12.14
CA ALA A 386 -13.65 10.43 12.76
C ALA A 386 -14.34 9.16 13.27
N VAL A 387 -14.37 8.09 12.46
CA VAL A 387 -14.92 6.79 12.88
C VAL A 387 -14.12 6.20 14.04
N SER A 388 -12.81 6.44 14.08
CA SER A 388 -11.93 5.87 15.10
C SER A 388 -12.11 6.48 16.50
N GLN A 389 -12.62 7.72 16.59
CA GLN A 389 -12.85 8.41 17.88
C GLN A 389 -13.81 7.67 18.82
N LYS A 390 -14.72 6.84 18.29
CA LYS A 390 -15.66 6.05 19.10
C LYS A 390 -14.98 4.88 19.84
N PHE A 391 -13.79 4.47 19.42
CA PHE A 391 -13.02 3.38 20.04
C PHE A 391 -12.01 3.89 21.08
N GLY A 392 -11.72 5.19 21.08
CA GLY A 392 -10.80 5.82 22.04
C GLY A 392 -11.47 6.30 23.34
N ARG A 393 -12.73 5.94 23.57
CA ARG A 393 -13.50 6.30 24.77
C ARG A 393 -13.62 5.12 25.73
#